data_AF-A0A2U3PTB5-F1
#
_entry.id   AF-A0A2U3PTB5-F1
#
_cell.length_a   1.000
_cell.length_b   1.000
_cell.length_c   1.000
_cell.angle_alpha   90.00
_cell.angle_beta   90.00
_cell.angle_gamma   90.00
#
_symmetry.space_group_name_H-M   'P 1'
#
loop_
_entity.id
_entity.type
_entity.pdbx_description
1 polymer ?
#
loop_
_entity_poly.entity_id
_entity_poly.type
_entity_poly.pdbx_seq_one_letter_code
_entity_poly.pdbx_strand_id
1 'polypeptide(L)' 'MQDLFTLEAARGKGVASALIQGVYERAKLAGSPRVYWQTHETNLTAQRLYDKVAERSGFIVYRKIF' A
#
# COMPACT_ATOMS: atom_id res chain seq x y z
N MET A 1 -5.68 10.40 5.17
CA MET A 1 -5.70 9.93 3.77
C MET A 1 -4.27 9.55 3.43
N GLN A 2 -4.00 8.28 3.15
CA GLN A 2 -2.67 7.80 2.78
C GLN A 2 -2.77 7.26 1.36
N ASP A 3 -2.50 8.11 0.38
CA ASP A 3 -2.60 7.74 -1.02
C ASP A 3 -1.22 7.45 -1.60
N LEU A 4 -1.12 6.33 -2.31
CA LEU A 4 0.00 6.04 -3.19
C LEU A 4 -0.50 6.18 -4.63
N PHE A 5 -0.01 7.20 -5.32
CA PHE A 5 -0.34 7.46 -6.71
C PHE A 5 0.92 7.40 -7.57
N THR A 6 0.79 6.77 -8.74
CA THR A 6 1.82 6.83 -9.79
C THR A 6 1.18 7.32 -11.07
N LEU A 7 1.88 8.23 -11.76
CA LEU A 7 1.52 8.65 -13.10
C LEU A 7 1.39 7.44 -14.02
N GLU A 8 0.48 7.49 -14.97
CA GLU A 8 0.23 6.38 -15.89
C GLU A 8 1.49 5.95 -16.63
N ALA A 9 2.29 6.91 -17.12
CA ALA A 9 3.57 6.67 -17.78
C ALA A 9 4.65 6.02 -16.89
N ALA A 10 4.45 6.01 -15.57
CA ALA A 10 5.33 5.39 -14.58
C ALA A 10 4.85 4.00 -14.12
N ARG A 11 3.65 3.57 -14.53
CA ARG A 11 3.11 2.25 -14.17
C ARG A 11 3.95 1.14 -14.82
N GLY A 12 4.06 0.00 -14.14
CA GLY A 12 4.86 -1.14 -14.59
C GLY A 12 6.38 -0.98 -14.47
N LYS A 13 6.88 0.20 -14.06
CA LYS A 13 8.33 0.48 -13.93
C LYS A 13 8.88 0.34 -12.51
N GLY A 14 8.12 -0.29 -11.61
CA GLY A 14 8.54 -0.49 -10.21
C GLY A 14 8.53 0.75 -9.31
N VAL A 15 8.06 1.91 -9.81
CA VAL A 15 8.06 3.18 -9.06
C VAL A 15 7.27 3.07 -7.75
N ALA A 16 6.07 2.48 -7.81
CA ALA A 16 5.24 2.29 -6.62
C ALA A 16 5.93 1.39 -5.57
N SER A 17 6.62 0.33 -6.00
CA SER A 17 7.40 -0.53 -5.11
C SER A 17 8.53 0.24 -4.43
N ALA A 18 9.25 1.06 -5.19
CA ALA A 18 10.34 1.87 -4.64
C ALA A 18 9.84 2.90 -3.61
N LEU A 19 8.69 3.53 -3.88
CA LEU A 19 8.05 4.44 -2.93
C LEU A 19 7.68 3.73 -1.63
N ILE A 20 7.05 2.54 -1.70
CA ILE A 20 6.71 1.73 -0.52
C ILE A 20 7.97 1.35 0.27
N GLN A 21 9.02 0.90 -0.42
CA GLN A 21 10.28 0.55 0.22
C GLN A 21 10.91 1.73 0.97
N GLY A 22 10.87 2.93 0.38
CA GLY A 22 11.32 4.15 1.04
C GLY A 22 10.47 4.55 2.26
N VAL A 23 9.20 4.11 2.34
CA VAL A 23 8.39 4.23 3.56
C VAL A 23 8.84 3.23 4.61
N TYR A 24 9.11 1.98 4.22
CA TYR A 24 9.61 0.94 5.13
C TYR A 24 10.92 1.32 5.79
N GLU A 25 11.87 1.85 5.01
CA GLU A 25 13.16 2.31 5.52
C GLU A 25 12.99 3.41 6.57
N ARG A 26 12.16 4.42 6.28
CA ARG A 26 11.88 5.51 7.22
C ARG A 26 11.15 5.02 8.47
N ALA A 27 10.17 4.13 8.32
CA ALA A 27 9.45 3.54 9.44
C ALA A 27 10.40 2.75 10.35
N LYS A 28 11.31 1.96 9.76
CA LYS A 28 12.33 1.21 10.48
C LYS A 28 13.28 2.14 11.24
N LEU A 29 13.77 3.21 10.60
CA LEU A 29 14.63 4.21 11.25
C LEU A 29 13.92 4.93 12.40
N ALA A 30 12.61 5.14 12.30
CA ALA A 30 11.79 5.73 13.35
C ALA A 30 11.41 4.74 14.47
N GLY A 31 11.86 3.49 14.42
CA GLY A 31 11.49 2.46 15.40
C GLY A 31 10.01 2.05 15.32
N SER A 32 9.35 2.29 14.19
CA SER A 32 7.94 1.94 14.01
C SER A 32 7.80 0.42 13.81
N PRO A 33 6.90 -0.26 14.55
CA PRO A 33 6.80 -1.71 14.49
C PRO A 33 6.10 -2.23 13.22
N ARG A 34 5.38 -1.37 12.49
CA ARG A 34 4.68 -1.75 11.26
C ARG A 34 4.31 -0.56 10.39
N VAL A 35 4.07 -0.83 9.10
CA VAL A 35 3.37 0.04 8.15
C VAL A 35 2.09 -0.67 7.72
N TYR A 36 0.97 0.04 7.61
CA TYR A 36 -0.31 -0.51 7.17
C TYR A 36 -1.05 0.47 6.28
N TRP A 37 -1.86 -0.04 5.34
CA TRP A 37 -2.74 0.74 4.49
C TRP A 37 -3.96 -0.09 4.08
N GLN A 38 -4.97 0.57 3.53
CA GLN A 38 -6.18 -0.08 3.00
C GLN A 38 -6.31 0.25 1.52
N THR A 39 -6.88 -0.67 0.76
CA THR A 39 -7.26 -0.44 -0.63
C THR A 39 -8.67 -0.99 -0.86
N HIS A 40 -9.40 -0.38 -1.78
CA HIS A 40 -10.69 -0.93 -2.20
C HIS A 40 -10.48 -2.29 -2.90
N GLU A 41 -11.41 -3.22 -2.69
CA GLU A 41 -11.34 -4.58 -3.23
C GLU A 41 -11.34 -4.63 -4.77
N THR A 42 -11.84 -3.58 -5.42
CA THR A 42 -11.85 -3.46 -6.89
C THR A 42 -10.54 -2.91 -7.46
N ASN A 43 -9.62 -2.41 -6.62
CA ASN A 43 -8.32 -1.91 -7.09
C ASN A 43 -7.33 -3.06 -7.30
N LEU A 44 -7.65 -3.93 -8.25
CA LEU A 44 -6.88 -5.14 -8.54
C LEU A 44 -5.45 -4.83 -8.98
N THR A 45 -5.24 -3.70 -9.67
CA THR A 45 -3.91 -3.25 -10.10
C THR A 45 -3.00 -2.98 -8.91
N ALA A 46 -3.49 -2.26 -7.88
CA ALA A 46 -2.71 -2.01 -6.68
C ALA A 46 -2.56 -3.28 -5.82
N GLN A 47 -3.60 -4.11 -5.71
CA GLN A 47 -3.54 -5.38 -4.96
C GLN A 47 -2.43 -6.30 -5.47
N ARG A 48 -2.27 -6.45 -6.80
CA ARG A 48 -1.17 -7.24 -7.39
C ARG A 48 0.23 -6.78 -6.96
N LEU A 49 0.39 -5.49 -6.66
CA LEU A 49 1.62 -4.96 -6.08
C LEU A 49 1.69 -5.26 -4.59
N TYR A 50 0.61 -4.96 -3.84
CA TYR A 50 0.57 -5.14 -2.39
C TYR A 50 0.79 -6.58 -1.97
N ASP A 51 0.24 -7.55 -2.70
CA ASP A 51 0.47 -8.99 -2.49
C ASP A 51 1.96 -9.39 -2.60
N LYS A 52 2.80 -8.57 -3.25
CA LYS A 52 4.24 -8.81 -3.38
C LYS A 52 5.08 -8.11 -2.31
N VAL A 53 4.55 -7.07 -1.68
CA VAL A 53 5.34 -6.17 -0.79
C VAL A 53 4.82 -6.13 0.65
N ALA A 54 3.66 -6.72 0.92
CA ALA A 54 3.03 -6.77 2.24
C ALA A 54 2.14 -8.02 2.37
N GLU A 55 1.74 -8.29 3.61
CA GLU A 55 0.84 -9.38 3.94
C GLU A 55 -0.61 -8.88 4.04
N ARG A 56 -1.55 -9.65 3.50
CA ARG A 56 -2.98 -9.42 3.72
C ARG A 56 -3.31 -9.80 5.16
N SER A 57 -3.66 -8.80 5.97
CA SER A 57 -3.87 -8.97 7.41
C SER A 57 -5.06 -9.85 7.80
N GLY A 58 -5.95 -10.20 6.86
CA GLY A 58 -7.13 -11.03 7.09
C GLY A 58 -8.32 -10.32 7.75
N PHE A 59 -8.23 -9.01 8.00
CA PHE A 59 -9.32 -8.23 8.61
C PHE A 59 -10.36 -7.78 7.58
N ILE A 60 -11.65 -7.88 7.93
CA ILE A 60 -12.78 -7.33 7.17
C ILE A 60 -13.24 -6.03 7.84
N VAL A 61 -13.50 -4.99 7.04
CA VAL A 61 -13.98 -3.68 7.53
C VAL A 61 -15.49 -3.57 7.31
N TYR A 62 -16.27 -3.41 8.39
CA TYR A 62 -17.69 -3.08 8.33
C TYR A 62 -17.88 -1.56 8.43
N ARG A 63 -18.77 -0.99 7.62
CA ARG A 63 -19.11 0.45 7.68
C ARG A 63 -20.61 0.67 7.54
N LYS A 64 -21.14 1.64 8.28
CA LYS A 64 -22.48 2.19 8.09
C LYS A 64 -22.33 3.66 7.68
N ILE A 65 -22.91 4.02 6.54
CA ILE A 65 -22.98 5.40 6.06
C ILE A 65 -24.41 5.88 6.35
N PHE A 66 -24.55 7.10 6.83
CA PHE A 66 -25.83 7.77 7.06
C PHE A 66 -26.11 8.74 5.92
#